data_AF-A0A9E3TY60-F1
#
_entry.id   AF-A0A9E3TY60-F1
#
_cell.length_a   1.000
_cell.length_b   1.000
_cell.length_c   1.000
_cell.angle_alpha   90.00
_cell.angle_beta   90.00
_cell.angle_gamma   90.00
#
_symmetry.space_group_name_H-M   'P 1'
#
loop_
_entity.id
_entity.type
_entity.pdbx_description
1 polymer ?
#
loop_
_entity_poly.entity_id
_entity_poly.type
_entity_poly.pdbx_seq_one_letter_code
_entity_poly.pdbx_strand_id
1 'polypeptide(L)'
;GPIRFAAPYAVGRFEVTRAQFARSGVVAGKGCFSMRGTKWEQRDDADWQDPKFPDGFKQASNHPVVCVDWNAAQSFLKWLDTRQSGGPANAYRLPSEAEWEYSARGGTKGTWFWGSSANDACTYANVADRSFDKHYPGATTFDCSDDHVFTAPVGGGQVGEGYRFKANAFGLYDMLGNVWEWTQDCYEESYDRAILEGQ
;
A
#
# COMPACT_ATOMS: atom_id res chain seq x y z
N GLY A 1 12.16 -3.99 -24.75
CA GLY A 1 11.85 -5.44 -24.86
C GLY A 1 11.01 -5.88 -23.68
N PRO A 2 10.96 -7.18 -23.29
CA PRO A 2 10.38 -7.57 -22.00
C PRO A 2 11.21 -7.01 -20.85
N ILE A 3 10.57 -6.59 -19.76
CA ILE A 3 11.25 -6.17 -18.52
C ILE A 3 12.06 -7.35 -17.97
N ARG A 4 13.30 -7.08 -17.54
CA ARG A 4 14.19 -8.05 -16.90
C ARG A 4 14.82 -7.41 -15.68
N PHE A 5 14.75 -8.07 -14.53
CA PHE A 5 15.47 -7.66 -13.34
C PHE A 5 16.88 -8.28 -13.35
N ALA A 6 17.91 -7.46 -13.15
CA ALA A 6 19.31 -7.89 -13.24
C ALA A 6 19.70 -8.85 -12.10
N ALA A 7 19.00 -8.78 -10.97
CA ALA A 7 19.23 -9.58 -9.78
C ALA A 7 17.90 -9.85 -9.05
N PRO A 8 17.82 -10.91 -8.22
CA PRO A 8 16.72 -11.05 -7.27
C PRO A 8 16.74 -9.89 -6.26
N TYR A 9 15.55 -9.48 -5.82
CA TYR A 9 15.35 -8.44 -4.82
C TYR A 9 14.32 -8.91 -3.78
N ALA A 10 14.22 -8.17 -2.67
CA ALA A 10 13.20 -8.37 -1.65
C ALA A 10 12.31 -7.13 -1.57
N VAL A 11 11.02 -7.35 -1.30
CA VAL A 11 10.03 -6.29 -1.02
C VAL A 11 9.38 -6.55 0.33
N GLY A 12 8.85 -5.49 0.95
CA GLY A 12 8.09 -5.62 2.18
C GLY A 12 6.94 -6.60 2.02
N ARG A 13 6.80 -7.54 2.95
CA ARG A 13 5.69 -8.51 2.94
C ARG A 13 4.32 -7.84 3.10
N PHE A 14 4.32 -6.73 3.81
CA PHE A 14 3.17 -5.88 4.15
C PHE A 14 3.58 -4.43 3.93
N GLU A 15 2.58 -3.56 3.83
CA GLU A 15 2.73 -2.12 3.98
C GLU A 15 3.43 -1.78 5.31
N VAL A 16 4.14 -0.64 5.36
CA VAL A 16 4.74 -0.16 6.61
C VAL A 16 3.63 0.24 7.58
N THR A 17 3.62 -0.39 8.75
CA THR A 17 2.62 -0.12 9.79
C THR A 17 2.86 1.21 10.53
N ARG A 18 1.80 1.76 11.13
CA ARG A 18 1.90 2.91 12.04
C ARG A 18 2.93 2.70 13.14
N ALA A 19 3.00 1.51 13.73
CA ALA A 19 3.98 1.19 14.77
C ALA A 19 5.42 1.22 14.24
N GLN A 20 5.66 0.70 13.03
CA GLN A 20 6.99 0.73 12.41
C GLN A 20 7.42 2.17 12.11
N PHE A 21 6.54 2.95 11.49
CA PHE A 21 6.83 4.36 11.18
C PHE A 21 7.08 5.18 12.46
N ALA A 22 6.23 5.05 13.48
CA ALA A 22 6.41 5.76 14.75
C ALA A 22 7.76 5.43 15.43
N ARG A 23 8.23 4.18 15.36
CA ARG A 23 9.53 3.77 15.93
C ARG A 23 10.73 4.42 15.23
N SER A 24 10.57 4.91 14.01
CA SER A 24 11.65 5.57 13.28
C SER A 24 11.95 6.98 13.78
N GLY A 25 10.97 7.65 14.40
CA GLY A 25 11.06 9.07 14.75
C GLY A 25 11.05 10.00 13.53
N VAL A 26 10.78 9.50 12.33
CA VAL A 26 10.65 10.31 11.11
C VAL A 26 9.47 11.26 11.26
N VAL A 27 9.70 12.52 10.90
CA VAL A 27 8.66 13.55 10.83
C VAL A 27 8.13 13.57 9.39
N ALA A 28 6.86 13.23 9.22
CA ALA A 28 6.16 13.42 7.94
C ALA A 28 5.61 14.84 7.82
N GLY A 29 5.38 15.28 6.58
CA GLY A 29 4.70 16.53 6.30
C GLY A 29 3.28 16.60 6.87
N LYS A 30 2.75 17.82 6.90
CA LYS A 30 1.33 18.04 7.18
C LYS A 30 0.53 17.98 5.89
N GLY A 31 -0.69 17.51 6.04
CA GLY A 31 -1.67 17.43 4.99
C GLY A 31 -1.52 16.17 4.14
N CYS A 32 -2.66 15.64 3.70
CA CYS A 32 -2.75 14.48 2.84
C CYS A 32 -4.11 14.40 2.17
N PHE A 33 -4.19 13.55 1.14
CA PHE A 33 -5.47 13.18 0.56
C PHE A 33 -6.22 12.27 1.54
N SER A 34 -7.36 12.72 2.04
CA SER A 34 -8.17 11.98 3.00
C SER A 34 -9.65 12.36 2.87
N MET A 35 -10.53 11.53 3.42
CA MET A 35 -11.96 11.68 3.25
C MET A 35 -12.53 12.79 4.16
N ARG A 36 -13.31 13.70 3.59
CA ARG A 36 -14.10 14.71 4.30
C ARG A 36 -15.57 14.56 3.93
N GLY A 37 -16.39 14.16 4.90
CA GLY A 37 -17.76 13.74 4.62
C GLY A 37 -17.74 12.53 3.69
N THR A 38 -18.26 12.68 2.47
CA THR A 38 -18.33 11.60 1.47
C THR A 38 -17.30 11.71 0.34
N LYS A 39 -16.38 12.68 0.41
CA LYS A 39 -15.43 12.97 -0.68
C LYS A 39 -14.00 12.77 -0.24
N TRP A 40 -13.19 12.22 -1.13
CA TRP A 40 -11.75 12.26 -0.99
C TRP A 40 -11.21 13.58 -1.51
N GLU A 41 -10.46 14.30 -0.69
CA GLU A 41 -9.89 15.60 -1.02
C GLU A 41 -8.57 15.84 -0.30
N GLN A 42 -7.78 16.81 -0.79
CA GLN A 42 -6.59 17.26 -0.08
C GLN A 42 -7.03 17.96 1.22
N ARG A 43 -6.53 17.48 2.35
CA ARG A 43 -6.78 18.03 3.68
C ARG A 43 -5.48 18.49 4.29
N ASP A 44 -5.40 19.75 4.64
CA ASP A 44 -4.32 20.41 5.36
C ASP A 44 -4.38 20.17 6.88
N ASP A 45 -5.54 19.78 7.39
CA ASP A 45 -5.79 19.45 8.81
C ASP A 45 -5.53 17.98 9.18
N ALA A 46 -5.02 17.18 8.24
CA ALA A 46 -4.74 15.76 8.41
C ALA A 46 -3.23 15.47 8.38
N ASP A 47 -2.81 14.43 9.08
CA ASP A 47 -1.43 13.91 9.04
C ASP A 47 -1.42 12.41 9.37
N TRP A 48 -0.24 11.80 9.42
CA TRP A 48 -0.10 10.36 9.70
C TRP A 48 -0.55 9.95 11.11
N GLN A 49 -0.63 10.89 12.06
CA GLN A 49 -1.09 10.63 13.42
C GLN A 49 -2.62 10.68 13.52
N ASP A 50 -3.23 11.65 12.83
CA ASP A 50 -4.67 11.78 12.69
C ASP A 50 -5.06 12.08 11.23
N PRO A 51 -5.28 11.03 10.40
CA PRO A 51 -5.65 11.19 9.00
C PRO A 51 -7.04 11.81 8.79
N LYS A 52 -7.79 12.06 9.88
CA LYS A 52 -9.16 12.62 9.84
C LYS A 52 -10.16 11.78 9.06
N PHE A 53 -9.99 10.46 9.05
CA PHE A 53 -11.03 9.56 8.56
C PHE A 53 -12.37 9.87 9.27
N PRO A 54 -13.51 9.87 8.55
CA PRO A 54 -14.83 10.12 9.12
C PRO A 54 -15.26 9.10 10.18
N ASP A 55 -16.45 9.36 10.75
CA ASP A 55 -17.17 8.45 11.67
C ASP A 55 -16.38 8.06 12.93
N GLY A 56 -15.38 8.87 13.29
CA GLY A 56 -14.52 8.62 14.44
C GLY A 56 -13.54 7.47 14.24
N PHE A 57 -13.36 6.98 13.01
CA PHE A 57 -12.41 5.91 12.72
C PHE A 57 -10.98 6.31 13.08
N LYS A 58 -10.29 5.43 13.80
CA LYS A 58 -8.88 5.59 14.18
C LYS A 58 -8.12 4.33 13.80
N GLN A 59 -7.04 4.51 13.06
CA GLN A 59 -6.15 3.40 12.70
C GLN A 59 -5.44 2.86 13.96
N ALA A 60 -5.45 1.55 14.17
CA ALA A 60 -4.63 0.93 15.21
C ALA A 60 -3.15 0.83 14.79
N SER A 61 -2.28 0.40 15.72
CA SER A 61 -0.82 0.38 15.51
C SER A 61 -0.35 -0.57 14.39
N ASN A 62 -1.17 -1.56 14.03
CA ASN A 62 -0.93 -2.55 12.99
C ASN A 62 -1.60 -2.23 11.64
N HIS A 63 -2.22 -1.05 11.51
CA HIS A 63 -2.67 -0.53 10.21
C HIS A 63 -1.48 0.04 9.44
N PRO A 64 -1.56 0.14 8.10
CA PRO A 64 -0.58 0.88 7.32
C PRO A 64 -0.52 2.34 7.79
N VAL A 65 0.69 2.89 7.80
CA VAL A 65 0.84 4.35 7.94
C VAL A 65 0.33 5.02 6.67
N VAL A 66 -0.51 6.04 6.82
CA VAL A 66 -1.01 6.88 5.72
C VAL A 66 -0.59 8.33 5.95
N CYS A 67 -0.89 9.21 5.00
CA CYS A 67 -0.52 10.63 5.09
C CYS A 67 1.00 10.81 5.26
N VAL A 68 1.76 9.96 4.56
CA VAL A 68 3.22 10.01 4.46
C VAL A 68 3.56 10.47 3.05
N ASP A 69 4.22 11.62 2.95
CA ASP A 69 4.76 12.09 1.69
C ASP A 69 5.99 11.28 1.25
N TRP A 70 6.35 11.40 -0.02
CA TRP A 70 7.47 10.64 -0.60
C TRP A 70 8.81 10.89 0.13
N ASN A 71 9.06 12.12 0.59
CA ASN A 71 10.32 12.45 1.31
C ASN A 71 10.38 11.80 2.70
N ALA A 72 9.23 11.71 3.37
CA ALA A 72 9.11 10.99 4.63
C ALA A 72 9.31 9.47 4.43
N ALA A 73 8.82 8.89 3.32
CA ALA A 73 9.10 7.50 2.96
C ALA A 73 10.61 7.27 2.73
N GLN A 74 11.28 8.15 1.99
CA GLN A 74 12.75 8.08 1.82
C GLN A 74 13.51 8.21 3.14
N SER A 75 13.04 9.07 4.05
CA SER A 75 13.65 9.23 5.37
C SER A 75 13.48 7.98 6.23
N PHE A 76 12.34 7.30 6.12
CA PHE A 76 12.10 6.02 6.78
C PHE A 76 13.02 4.91 6.25
N LEU A 77 13.24 4.85 4.93
CA LEU A 77 14.16 3.90 4.32
C LEU A 77 15.61 4.13 4.78
N LYS A 78 16.06 5.39 4.81
CA LYS A 78 17.37 5.75 5.38
C LYS A 78 17.48 5.32 6.84
N TRP A 79 16.41 5.48 7.62
CA TRP A 79 16.39 4.97 8.99
C TRP A 79 16.53 3.45 9.04
N LEU A 80 15.84 2.69 8.17
CA LEU A 80 15.99 1.23 8.09
C LEU A 80 17.44 0.82 7.78
N ASP A 81 18.12 1.52 6.87
CA ASP A 81 19.54 1.27 6.58
C ASP A 81 20.40 1.40 7.86
N THR A 82 20.11 2.36 8.75
CA THR A 82 20.83 2.48 10.03
C THR A 82 20.56 1.34 11.01
N ARG A 83 19.47 0.59 10.81
CA ARG A 83 19.08 -0.55 11.67
C ARG A 83 19.62 -1.87 11.16
N GLN A 84 20.11 -1.91 9.93
CA GLN A 84 20.64 -3.12 9.34
C GLN A 84 21.97 -3.51 9.99
N SER A 85 22.04 -4.73 10.51
CA SER A 85 23.30 -5.35 10.92
C SER A 85 23.83 -6.22 9.78
N GLY A 86 24.72 -5.65 8.95
CA GLY A 86 25.36 -6.35 7.83
C GLY A 86 24.54 -6.35 6.53
N GLY A 87 25.24 -6.31 5.39
CA GLY A 87 24.68 -6.11 4.06
C GLY A 87 25.23 -4.84 3.40
N PRO A 88 24.84 -4.55 2.13
CA PRO A 88 25.30 -3.35 1.46
C PRO A 88 24.70 -2.10 2.12
N ALA A 89 25.45 -0.99 2.11
CA ALA A 89 24.90 0.31 2.48
C ALA A 89 23.80 0.71 1.49
N ASN A 90 22.76 1.40 1.98
CA ASN A 90 21.60 1.81 1.19
C ASN A 90 20.87 0.64 0.53
N ALA A 91 20.66 -0.44 1.30
CA ALA A 91 19.95 -1.62 0.82
C ALA A 91 18.44 -1.39 0.75
N TYR A 92 17.91 -0.48 1.56
CA TYR A 92 16.48 -0.17 1.58
C TYR A 92 16.17 0.99 0.62
N ARG A 93 15.23 0.75 -0.29
CA ARG A 93 14.68 1.75 -1.22
C ARG A 93 13.21 1.48 -1.50
N LEU A 94 12.51 2.44 -2.10
CA LEU A 94 11.22 2.16 -2.71
C LEU A 94 11.43 1.22 -3.92
N PRO A 95 10.48 0.32 -4.21
CA PRO A 95 10.51 -0.44 -5.46
C PRO A 95 10.37 0.52 -6.63
N SER A 96 10.95 0.17 -7.78
CA SER A 96 10.48 0.79 -9.02
C SER A 96 9.04 0.35 -9.29
N GLU A 97 8.30 1.07 -10.12
CA GLU A 97 6.95 0.68 -10.51
C GLU A 97 6.94 -0.69 -11.20
N ALA A 98 7.95 -0.98 -12.01
CA ALA A 98 8.09 -2.30 -12.63
C ALA A 98 8.31 -3.41 -11.60
N GLU A 99 9.09 -3.16 -10.55
CA GLU A 99 9.27 -4.11 -9.44
C GLU A 99 8.01 -4.26 -8.61
N TRP A 100 7.30 -3.16 -8.36
CA TRP A 100 6.03 -3.16 -7.64
C TRP A 100 4.97 -3.95 -8.41
N GLU A 101 4.81 -3.71 -9.72
CA GLU A 101 3.85 -4.45 -10.55
C GLU A 101 4.22 -5.93 -10.64
N TYR A 102 5.49 -6.27 -10.87
CA TYR A 102 5.93 -7.66 -10.90
C TYR A 102 5.62 -8.38 -9.57
N SER A 103 5.91 -7.70 -8.46
CA SER A 103 5.63 -8.19 -7.11
C SER A 103 4.13 -8.35 -6.88
N ALA A 104 3.32 -7.37 -7.27
CA ALA A 104 1.86 -7.37 -7.14
C ALA A 104 1.23 -8.52 -7.93
N ARG A 105 1.67 -8.73 -9.17
CA ARG A 105 1.17 -9.81 -10.05
C ARG A 105 1.42 -11.19 -9.47
N GLY A 106 2.47 -11.40 -8.68
CA GLY A 106 2.76 -12.70 -8.07
C GLY A 106 2.84 -13.84 -9.09
N GLY A 107 3.38 -13.57 -10.29
CA GLY A 107 3.49 -14.52 -11.39
C GLY A 107 2.24 -14.71 -12.26
N THR A 108 1.12 -14.04 -11.96
CA THR A 108 -0.09 -14.15 -12.79
C THR A 108 -0.10 -13.14 -13.94
N LYS A 109 -0.99 -13.39 -14.91
CA LYS A 109 -1.28 -12.49 -16.05
C LYS A 109 -2.73 -11.98 -16.03
N GLY A 110 -3.45 -12.22 -14.93
CA GLY A 110 -4.84 -11.79 -14.78
C GLY A 110 -4.95 -10.29 -14.57
N THR A 111 -6.19 -9.80 -14.54
CA THR A 111 -6.50 -8.41 -14.16
C THR A 111 -6.05 -8.14 -12.72
N TRP A 112 -6.29 -9.09 -11.82
CA TRP A 112 -5.80 -9.09 -10.46
C TRP A 112 -4.90 -10.30 -10.21
N PHE A 113 -4.12 -10.28 -9.13
CA PHE A 113 -3.27 -11.43 -8.81
C PHE A 113 -4.07 -12.68 -8.43
N TRP A 114 -5.34 -12.53 -8.05
CA TRP A 114 -6.26 -13.65 -7.78
C TRP A 114 -7.04 -14.11 -9.03
N GLY A 115 -6.79 -13.51 -10.20
CA GLY A 115 -7.44 -13.86 -11.46
C GLY A 115 -8.31 -12.72 -11.99
N SER A 116 -9.49 -13.05 -12.53
CA SER A 116 -10.37 -12.09 -13.23
C SER A 116 -11.77 -11.98 -12.60
N SER A 117 -11.99 -12.59 -11.43
CA SER A 117 -13.26 -12.49 -10.70
C SER A 117 -13.23 -11.29 -9.76
N ALA A 118 -14.08 -10.29 -10.03
CA ALA A 118 -14.24 -9.15 -9.13
C ALA A 118 -14.85 -9.57 -7.78
N ASN A 119 -15.70 -10.59 -7.77
CA ASN A 119 -16.38 -11.08 -6.57
C ASN A 119 -15.42 -11.67 -5.52
N ASP A 120 -14.20 -12.03 -5.96
CA ASP A 120 -13.19 -12.60 -5.07
C ASP A 120 -12.40 -11.52 -4.32
N ALA A 121 -12.53 -10.23 -4.68
CA ALA A 121 -11.69 -9.14 -4.16
C ALA A 121 -11.59 -9.14 -2.62
N CYS A 122 -12.71 -9.24 -1.90
CA CYS A 122 -12.75 -9.21 -0.43
C CYS A 122 -12.14 -10.45 0.27
N THR A 123 -11.66 -11.44 -0.50
CA THR A 123 -10.81 -12.53 0.01
C THR A 123 -9.34 -12.14 0.05
N TYR A 124 -8.93 -11.20 -0.79
CA TYR A 124 -7.54 -10.86 -1.07
C TYR A 124 -7.18 -9.41 -0.72
N ALA A 125 -8.17 -8.53 -0.59
CA ALA A 125 -7.99 -7.09 -0.55
C ALA A 125 -9.03 -6.39 0.33
N ASN A 126 -8.63 -5.26 0.88
CA ASN A 126 -9.53 -4.22 1.39
C ASN A 126 -9.83 -3.21 0.26
N VAL A 127 -11.08 -3.10 -0.17
CA VAL A 127 -11.51 -2.28 -1.31
C VAL A 127 -12.84 -1.58 -1.03
N ALA A 128 -13.20 -0.59 -1.84
CA ALA A 128 -14.55 -0.05 -1.78
C ALA A 128 -15.56 -1.15 -2.14
N ASP A 129 -16.36 -1.57 -1.17
CA ASP A 129 -17.29 -2.70 -1.28
C ASP A 129 -18.65 -2.40 -0.61
N ARG A 130 -19.48 -3.41 -0.36
CA ARG A 130 -20.79 -3.23 0.28
C ARG A 130 -20.71 -2.62 1.68
N SER A 131 -19.63 -2.82 2.42
CA SER A 131 -19.40 -2.18 3.72
C SER A 131 -19.19 -0.68 3.57
N PHE A 132 -18.46 -0.26 2.54
CA PHE A 132 -18.27 1.15 2.18
C PHE A 132 -19.56 1.79 1.68
N ASP A 133 -20.29 1.15 0.74
CA ASP A 133 -21.53 1.69 0.17
C ASP A 133 -22.62 1.91 1.23
N LYS A 134 -22.69 1.06 2.27
CA LYS A 134 -23.60 1.27 3.41
C LYS A 134 -23.37 2.60 4.14
N HIS A 135 -22.12 3.06 4.19
CA HIS A 135 -21.75 4.32 4.85
C HIS A 135 -21.77 5.48 3.85
N TYR A 136 -21.45 5.19 2.58
CA TYR A 136 -21.27 6.17 1.51
C TYR A 136 -21.99 5.73 0.23
N PRO A 137 -23.33 5.84 0.18
CA PRO A 137 -24.12 5.32 -0.94
C PRO A 137 -23.76 5.95 -2.28
N GLY A 138 -23.70 5.13 -3.32
CA GLY A 138 -23.44 5.57 -4.70
C GLY A 138 -21.97 5.56 -5.10
N ALA A 139 -21.11 4.96 -4.28
CA ALA A 139 -19.74 4.64 -4.66
C ALA A 139 -19.72 3.49 -5.69
N THR A 140 -18.72 3.49 -6.57
CA THR A 140 -18.42 2.31 -7.39
C THR A 140 -17.75 1.28 -6.49
N THR A 141 -18.41 0.13 -6.27
CA THR A 141 -17.96 -0.86 -5.30
C THR A 141 -17.87 -2.27 -5.88
N PHE A 142 -17.02 -3.08 -5.28
CA PHE A 142 -17.04 -4.53 -5.47
C PHE A 142 -18.28 -5.13 -4.79
N ASP A 143 -18.85 -6.16 -5.41
CA ASP A 143 -20.05 -6.84 -4.90
C ASP A 143 -19.71 -7.91 -3.83
N CYS A 144 -18.93 -7.51 -2.82
CA CYS A 144 -18.51 -8.34 -1.69
C CYS A 144 -18.44 -7.51 -0.40
N SER A 145 -17.97 -8.11 0.71
CA SER A 145 -17.73 -7.41 1.99
C SER A 145 -16.43 -7.92 2.60
N ASP A 146 -15.47 -7.05 2.81
CA ASP A 146 -14.22 -7.23 3.55
C ASP A 146 -14.33 -6.71 4.99
N ASP A 147 -15.43 -6.02 5.29
CA ASP A 147 -15.80 -5.44 6.60
C ASP A 147 -14.93 -4.25 7.04
N HIS A 148 -14.23 -3.61 6.11
CA HIS A 148 -13.37 -2.45 6.34
C HIS A 148 -13.78 -1.24 5.47
N VAL A 149 -14.29 -0.19 6.11
CA VAL A 149 -14.70 1.05 5.41
C VAL A 149 -13.51 1.95 5.05
N PHE A 150 -12.46 1.93 5.88
CA PHE A 150 -11.21 2.67 5.66
C PHE A 150 -10.05 1.67 5.62
N THR A 151 -8.86 2.03 6.07
CA THR A 151 -7.75 1.05 6.13
C THR A 151 -8.08 -0.12 7.07
N ALA A 152 -7.65 -1.32 6.71
CA ALA A 152 -7.60 -2.50 7.55
C ALA A 152 -6.22 -2.60 8.22
N PRO A 153 -6.07 -3.39 9.30
CA PRO A 153 -4.75 -3.87 9.70
C PRO A 153 -4.09 -4.59 8.52
N VAL A 154 -2.76 -4.55 8.42
CA VAL A 154 -2.05 -5.23 7.32
C VAL A 154 -2.43 -6.72 7.24
N GLY A 155 -2.64 -7.23 6.03
CA GLY A 155 -3.19 -8.54 5.73
C GLY A 155 -4.67 -8.71 6.13
N GLY A 156 -5.40 -7.63 6.40
CA GLY A 156 -6.75 -7.67 6.97
C GLY A 156 -6.78 -8.05 8.45
N GLY A 157 -5.61 -8.08 9.11
CA GLY A 157 -5.46 -8.49 10.50
C GLY A 157 -5.20 -9.98 10.69
N GLN A 158 -4.49 -10.30 11.76
CA GLN A 158 -4.10 -11.66 12.09
C GLN A 158 -5.30 -12.47 12.56
N VAL A 159 -5.48 -13.67 12.00
CA VAL A 159 -6.53 -14.63 12.36
C VAL A 159 -5.88 -16.00 12.57
N GLY A 160 -5.84 -16.45 13.83
CA GLY A 160 -5.05 -17.62 14.21
C GLY A 160 -3.57 -17.43 13.89
N GLU A 161 -3.00 -18.37 13.13
CA GLU A 161 -1.62 -18.33 12.65
C GLU A 161 -1.45 -17.57 11.32
N GLY A 162 -2.55 -17.14 10.70
CA GLY A 162 -2.58 -16.48 9.40
C GLY A 162 -3.12 -15.06 9.44
N TYR A 163 -3.57 -14.59 8.28
CA TYR A 163 -4.14 -13.26 8.07
C TYR A 163 -5.51 -13.40 7.39
N ARG A 164 -6.38 -12.40 7.59
CA ARG A 164 -7.75 -12.40 7.03
C ARG A 164 -7.75 -12.39 5.50
N PHE A 165 -6.87 -11.61 4.89
CA PHE A 165 -6.68 -11.61 3.45
C PHE A 165 -5.63 -12.64 3.03
N LYS A 166 -5.78 -13.19 1.83
CA LYS A 166 -4.80 -14.09 1.24
C LYS A 166 -3.70 -13.33 0.52
N ALA A 167 -2.45 -13.73 0.74
CA ALA A 167 -1.33 -13.27 -0.05
C ALA A 167 -1.37 -13.76 -1.49
N ASN A 168 -0.65 -13.06 -2.36
CA ASN A 168 -0.32 -13.57 -3.70
C ASN A 168 0.71 -14.72 -3.63
N ALA A 169 1.08 -15.29 -4.78
CA ALA A 169 1.98 -16.45 -4.82
C ALA A 169 3.43 -16.16 -4.35
N PHE A 170 3.82 -14.88 -4.22
CA PHE A 170 5.10 -14.49 -3.63
C PHE A 170 5.01 -14.26 -2.11
N GLY A 171 3.83 -14.46 -1.51
CA GLY A 171 3.61 -14.30 -0.07
C GLY A 171 3.38 -12.85 0.35
N LEU A 172 3.10 -11.95 -0.59
CA LEU A 172 2.85 -10.52 -0.36
C LEU A 172 1.35 -10.27 -0.15
N TYR A 173 1.03 -9.39 0.79
CA TYR A 173 -0.33 -9.01 1.16
C TYR A 173 -0.62 -7.58 0.71
N ASP A 174 -1.90 -7.25 0.59
CA ASP A 174 -2.41 -5.88 0.34
C ASP A 174 -1.92 -5.19 -0.94
N MET A 175 -1.16 -5.89 -1.80
CA MET A 175 -0.63 -5.37 -3.07
C MET A 175 -1.68 -4.75 -4.01
N LEU A 176 -2.96 -5.06 -3.80
CA LEU A 176 -4.08 -4.45 -4.52
C LEU A 176 -5.16 -4.12 -3.50
N GLY A 177 -5.21 -2.88 -2.99
CA GLY A 177 -6.19 -2.42 -2.00
C GLY A 177 -5.54 -1.78 -0.78
N ASN A 178 -6.33 -1.59 0.28
CA ASN A 178 -5.96 -1.00 1.56
C ASN A 178 -5.44 0.46 1.50
N VAL A 179 -4.22 0.71 1.02
CA VAL A 179 -3.68 2.05 0.75
C VAL A 179 -2.90 2.11 -0.57
N TRP A 180 -2.71 3.31 -1.10
CA TRP A 180 -1.76 3.51 -2.20
C TRP A 180 -0.32 3.41 -1.70
N GLU A 181 0.56 2.84 -2.51
CA GLU A 181 1.96 2.61 -2.18
C GLU A 181 2.88 3.45 -3.08
N TRP A 182 3.81 4.19 -2.48
CA TRP A 182 4.80 4.97 -3.23
C TRP A 182 5.81 4.08 -3.94
N THR A 183 6.13 4.41 -5.19
CA THR A 183 7.24 3.85 -5.96
C THR A 183 8.37 4.87 -6.08
N GLN A 184 9.54 4.42 -6.57
CA GLN A 184 10.70 5.27 -6.76
C GLN A 184 10.56 6.22 -7.97
N ASP A 185 9.74 5.83 -8.95
CA ASP A 185 9.62 6.47 -10.25
C ASP A 185 8.85 7.80 -10.18
N CYS A 186 9.20 8.72 -11.08
CA CYS A 186 8.35 9.86 -11.38
C CYS A 186 7.12 9.39 -12.17
N TYR A 187 5.97 10.02 -11.94
CA TYR A 187 4.78 9.76 -12.76
C TYR A 187 4.99 10.23 -14.20
N GLU A 188 4.67 9.38 -15.16
CA GLU A 188 4.64 9.67 -16.59
C GLU A 188 3.31 9.17 -17.17
N GLU A 189 2.63 9.97 -18.00
CA GLU A 189 1.32 9.58 -18.59
C GLU A 189 1.46 8.42 -19.60
N SER A 190 2.66 8.24 -20.17
CA SER A 190 2.97 7.16 -21.10
C SER A 190 4.38 6.62 -20.90
N TYR A 191 4.50 5.30 -20.71
CA TYR A 191 5.78 4.60 -20.76
C TYR A 191 6.25 4.47 -22.21
N ASP A 192 6.82 5.54 -22.74
CA ASP A 192 7.60 5.43 -23.97
C ASP A 192 8.79 4.50 -23.70
N ARG A 193 8.81 3.36 -24.41
CA ARG A 193 9.80 2.27 -24.24
C ARG A 193 11.27 2.70 -24.24
N ALA A 194 11.58 3.92 -24.69
CA ALA A 194 12.92 4.47 -24.71
C ALA A 194 13.51 4.77 -23.30
N ILE A 195 12.68 4.90 -22.27
CA ILE A 195 13.15 5.23 -20.90
C ILE A 195 13.48 3.95 -20.08
N LEU A 196 12.95 2.79 -20.47
CA LEU A 196 13.13 1.52 -19.73
C LEU A 196 14.47 0.80 -19.98
N GLU A 197 15.36 1.37 -20.81
CA GLU A 197 16.68 0.78 -21.10
C GLU A 197 17.85 1.48 -20.38
N GLY A 198 17.60 2.38 -19.42
CA GLY A 198 18.68 2.92 -18.60
C GLY A 198 18.29 3.96 -17.55
N GLN A 199 17.97 3.49 -16.35
CA GLN A 199 18.38 4.09 -15.08
C GLN A 199 18.77 2.99 -14.09
#